data_AF-A0A660TRZ2-F1
#
_entry.id   AF-A0A660TRZ2-F1
#
_cell.length_a   1.000
_cell.length_b   1.000
_cell.length_c   1.000
_cell.angle_alpha   90.00
_cell.angle_beta   90.00
_cell.angle_gamma   90.00
#
_symmetry.space_group_name_H-M   'P 1'
#
loop_
_entity.id
_entity.type
_entity.pdbx_description
1 polymer ?
#
loop_
_entity_poly.entity_id
_entity_poly.type
_entity_poly.pdbx_seq_one_letter_code
_entity_poly.pdbx_strand_id
1 'polypeptide(L)'
;MKRIVILFLIITLFAIPYLAYSSSDIDEIHTKKDPILAGALSWYVPGLGQIYAEAYIKGAVFWVVEESLIVGTIMSFANLKLDITRAFDLGVVIKSKEAPSASDKRTAILLGVSLVTVHFFNVVDAVSTSLRYNRNIEDNYTVKVGYGLDENGFTLGAKVKF
;
A
#
# COMPACT_ATOMS: atom_id res chain seq x y z
N MET A 1 -20.23 -19.59 5.26
CA MET A 1 -19.93 -18.26 4.69
C MET A 1 -19.90 -17.15 5.74
N LYS A 2 -21.00 -16.83 6.45
CA LYS A 2 -21.04 -15.73 7.44
C LYS A 2 -19.95 -15.81 8.54
N ARG A 3 -19.61 -17.00 9.04
CA ARG A 3 -18.61 -17.19 10.11
C ARG A 3 -17.16 -16.95 9.68
N ILE A 4 -16.83 -17.22 8.42
CA ILE A 4 -15.47 -17.00 7.87
C ILE A 4 -15.24 -15.52 7.60
N VAL A 5 -16.25 -14.81 7.09
CA VAL A 5 -16.22 -13.36 6.92
C VAL A 5 -16.05 -12.66 8.28
N ILE A 6 -16.72 -13.15 9.33
CA ILE A 6 -16.55 -12.66 10.69
C ILE A 6 -15.13 -12.92 11.22
N LEU A 7 -14.55 -14.10 10.97
CA LEU A 7 -13.19 -14.41 11.41
C LEU A 7 -12.15 -13.52 10.70
N PHE A 8 -12.32 -13.29 9.40
CA PHE A 8 -11.46 -12.42 8.60
C PHE A 8 -11.59 -10.95 9.04
N LEU A 9 -12.81 -10.51 9.38
CA LEU A 9 -13.06 -9.20 9.98
C LEU A 9 -12.40 -9.07 11.36
N ILE A 10 -12.41 -10.12 12.18
CA ILE A 10 -11.75 -10.10 13.49
C ILE A 10 -10.23 -10.03 13.30
N ILE A 11 -9.64 -10.85 12.43
CA ILE A 11 -8.19 -10.84 12.17
C ILE A 11 -7.74 -9.47 11.65
N THR A 12 -8.50 -8.87 10.74
CA THR A 12 -8.21 -7.51 10.23
C THR A 12 -8.40 -6.44 11.32
N LEU A 13 -9.46 -6.52 12.12
CA LEU A 13 -9.72 -5.58 13.23
C LEU A 13 -8.63 -5.62 14.32
N PHE A 14 -7.98 -6.76 14.54
CA PHE A 14 -6.91 -6.93 15.53
C PHE A 14 -5.50 -6.74 14.95
N ALA A 15 -5.29 -6.97 13.65
CA ALA A 15 -4.01 -6.73 12.99
C ALA A 15 -3.74 -5.23 12.74
N ILE A 16 -4.79 -4.44 12.44
CA ILE A 16 -4.66 -3.00 12.16
C ILE A 16 -4.10 -2.21 13.37
N PRO A 17 -4.58 -2.40 14.62
CA PRO A 17 -4.00 -1.74 15.79
C PRO A 17 -2.57 -2.18 16.08
N TYR A 18 -2.23 -3.46 15.87
CA TYR A 18 -0.88 -3.97 16.10
C TYR A 18 0.13 -3.36 15.11
N LEU A 19 -0.27 -3.21 13.84
CA LEU A 19 0.53 -2.51 12.83
C LEU A 19 0.62 -1.00 13.09
N ALA A 20 -0.43 -0.39 13.66
CA ALA A 20 -0.42 1.02 14.03
C ALA A 20 0.41 1.33 15.29
N TYR A 21 0.50 0.38 16.22
CA TYR A 21 1.16 0.55 17.52
C TYR A 21 2.70 0.43 17.45
N SER A 22 3.26 -0.17 16.40
CA SER A 22 4.72 -0.31 16.21
C SER A 22 5.40 0.99 15.72
N SER A 23 5.09 2.12 16.34
CA SER A 23 5.66 3.45 16.01
C SER A 23 6.16 4.22 17.23
N SER A 24 6.41 3.54 18.36
CA SER A 24 6.99 4.18 19.55
C SER A 24 8.51 4.08 19.56
N ASP A 25 9.16 5.21 19.27
CA ASP A 25 10.46 5.67 19.75
C ASP A 25 11.68 4.77 19.55
N ILE A 26 12.11 4.64 18.29
CA ILE A 26 13.54 4.55 17.98
C ILE A 26 13.88 5.88 17.30
N ASP A 27 14.97 6.54 17.71
CA ASP A 27 15.50 7.76 17.06
C ASP A 27 15.78 7.45 15.57
N GLU A 28 14.75 7.54 14.73
CA GLU A 28 14.83 7.21 13.32
C GLU A 28 15.53 8.37 12.62
N ILE A 29 16.77 8.14 12.21
CA ILE A 29 17.44 9.02 11.26
C ILE A 29 16.58 8.99 9.99
N HIS A 30 15.76 10.02 9.81
CA HIS A 30 14.91 10.18 8.63
C HIS A 30 15.79 10.32 7.39
N THR A 31 15.96 9.21 6.68
CA THR A 31 16.74 9.13 5.45
C THR A 31 15.83 9.25 4.24
N LYS A 32 16.30 9.95 3.20
CA LYS A 32 15.58 10.03 1.94
C LYS A 32 15.39 8.63 1.36
N LYS A 33 14.18 8.37 0.86
CA LYS A 33 13.75 7.13 0.25
C LYS A 33 13.95 7.19 -1.26
N ASP A 34 14.27 6.08 -1.91
CA ASP A 34 14.37 6.03 -3.37
C ASP A 34 12.98 5.89 -4.01
N PRO A 35 12.51 6.84 -4.84
CA PRO A 35 11.20 6.74 -5.49
C PRO A 35 11.08 5.60 -6.49
N ILE A 36 12.16 5.24 -7.19
CA ILE A 36 12.14 4.13 -8.15
C ILE A 36 11.98 2.80 -7.41
N LEU A 37 12.71 2.64 -6.30
CA LEU A 37 12.57 1.48 -5.44
C LEU A 37 11.16 1.39 -4.86
N ALA A 38 10.57 2.50 -4.42
CA ALA A 38 9.19 2.53 -3.94
C ALA A 38 8.21 2.03 -5.02
N GLY A 39 8.35 2.51 -6.26
CA GLY A 39 7.56 2.02 -7.39
C GLY A 39 7.75 0.51 -7.65
N ALA A 40 8.99 0.04 -7.66
CA ALA A 40 9.32 -1.38 -7.87
C ALA A 40 8.73 -2.30 -6.77
N LEU A 41 8.75 -1.84 -5.52
CA LEU A 41 8.12 -2.55 -4.40
C LEU A 41 6.61 -2.66 -4.60
N SER A 42 5.94 -1.55 -4.93
CA SER A 42 4.49 -1.56 -5.19
C SER A 42 4.09 -2.31 -6.46
N TRP A 43 5.01 -2.48 -7.42
CA TRP A 43 4.81 -3.33 -8.60
C TRP A 43 4.78 -4.81 -8.23
N TYR A 44 5.66 -5.24 -7.32
CA TYR A 44 5.71 -6.63 -6.88
C TYR A 44 4.63 -6.97 -5.86
N VAL A 45 4.40 -6.09 -4.89
CA VAL A 45 3.39 -6.29 -3.85
C VAL A 45 2.66 -4.98 -3.62
N PRO A 46 1.34 -4.95 -3.88
CA PRO A 46 0.54 -3.75 -3.73
C PRO A 46 0.68 -3.08 -2.37
N GLY A 47 0.90 -1.76 -2.37
CA GLY A 47 1.04 -0.97 -1.15
C GLY A 47 2.41 -0.98 -0.48
N LEU A 48 3.37 -1.83 -0.89
CA LEU A 48 4.69 -1.88 -0.23
C LEU A 48 5.51 -0.60 -0.41
N GLY A 49 5.45 0.05 -1.57
CA GLY A 49 6.15 1.30 -1.79
C GLY A 49 5.64 2.44 -0.92
N GLN A 50 4.35 2.44 -0.60
CA GLN A 50 3.75 3.36 0.38
C GLN A 50 4.22 3.05 1.80
N ILE A 51 4.28 1.77 2.19
CA ILE A 51 4.81 1.35 3.50
C ILE A 51 6.28 1.73 3.64
N TYR A 52 7.08 1.53 2.59
CA TYR A 52 8.48 1.94 2.52
C TYR A 52 8.67 3.45 2.74
N ALA A 53 7.72 4.26 2.28
CA ALA A 53 7.67 5.71 2.49
C ALA A 53 6.81 6.12 3.71
N GLU A 54 6.62 5.22 4.68
CA GLU A 54 5.95 5.44 5.97
C GLU A 54 4.46 5.84 5.86
N ALA A 55 3.85 5.64 4.70
CA ALA A 55 2.43 5.86 4.45
C ALA A 55 1.62 4.56 4.64
N TYR A 56 1.69 3.99 5.85
CA TYR A 56 1.15 2.66 6.18
C TYR A 56 -0.32 2.47 5.84
N ILE A 57 -1.17 3.44 6.21
CA ILE A 57 -2.62 3.37 5.93
C ILE A 57 -2.87 3.33 4.42
N LYS A 58 -2.12 4.12 3.64
CA LYS A 58 -2.27 4.13 2.19
C LYS A 58 -1.81 2.80 1.57
N GLY A 59 -0.69 2.25 2.06
CA GLY A 59 -0.23 0.93 1.65
C GLY A 59 -1.26 -0.17 1.93
N ALA A 60 -1.84 -0.18 3.13
CA ALA A 60 -2.88 -1.13 3.50
C ALA A 60 -4.13 -1.02 2.61
N VAL A 61 -4.55 0.20 2.25
CA VAL A 61 -5.68 0.41 1.32
C VAL A 61 -5.39 -0.19 -0.05
N PHE A 62 -4.21 0.07 -0.63
CA PHE A 62 -3.85 -0.52 -1.93
C PHE A 62 -3.82 -2.04 -1.88
N TRP A 63 -3.23 -2.60 -0.82
CA TRP A 63 -3.20 -4.04 -0.60
C TRP A 63 -4.60 -4.64 -0.55
N VAL A 64 -5.50 -4.13 0.31
CA VAL A 64 -6.87 -4.65 0.43
C VAL A 64 -7.64 -4.54 -0.89
N VAL A 65 -7.53 -3.41 -1.59
CA VAL A 65 -8.27 -3.17 -2.83
C VAL A 65 -7.78 -4.09 -3.94
N GLU A 66 -6.47 -4.22 -4.16
CA GLU A 66 -5.94 -5.09 -5.21
C GLU A 66 -6.22 -6.56 -4.93
N GLU A 67 -6.02 -7.04 -3.70
CA GLU A 67 -6.35 -8.43 -3.33
C GLU A 67 -7.84 -8.73 -3.50
N SER A 68 -8.71 -7.78 -3.15
CA SER A 68 -10.16 -7.91 -3.38
C SER A 68 -10.51 -8.00 -4.87
N LEU A 69 -9.81 -7.23 -5.72
CA LEU A 69 -10.00 -7.27 -7.17
C LEU A 69 -9.47 -8.56 -7.78
N ILE A 70 -8.32 -9.06 -7.32
CA ILE A 70 -7.76 -10.36 -7.74
C ILE A 70 -8.72 -11.48 -7.38
N VAL A 71 -9.12 -11.57 -6.10
CA VAL A 71 -10.03 -12.61 -5.62
C VAL A 71 -11.39 -12.52 -6.32
N GLY A 72 -11.92 -11.31 -6.50
CA GLY A 72 -13.17 -11.08 -7.25
C GLY A 72 -13.07 -11.53 -8.71
N THR A 73 -11.95 -11.23 -9.38
CA THR A 73 -11.69 -11.65 -10.76
C THR A 73 -11.59 -13.18 -10.85
N ILE A 74 -10.89 -13.84 -9.93
CA ILE A 74 -10.81 -15.31 -9.89
C ILE A 74 -12.19 -15.92 -9.67
N MET A 75 -12.97 -15.43 -8.69
CA MET A 75 -14.31 -15.93 -8.40
C MET A 75 -15.31 -15.72 -9.55
N SER A 76 -15.05 -14.76 -10.44
CA SER A 76 -15.90 -14.56 -11.61
C SER A 76 -15.82 -15.74 -12.60
N PHE A 77 -14.66 -16.38 -12.72
CA PHE A 77 -14.40 -17.49 -13.63
C PHE A 77 -14.30 -18.86 -12.96
N ALA A 78 -14.03 -18.89 -11.66
CA ALA A 78 -13.79 -20.12 -10.92
C ALA A 78 -14.62 -20.18 -9.64
N ASN A 79 -15.07 -21.38 -9.30
CA ASN A 79 -15.58 -21.69 -7.98
C ASN A 79 -14.41 -22.05 -7.08
N LEU A 80 -14.16 -21.21 -6.08
CA LEU A 80 -13.21 -21.50 -5.00
C LEU A 80 -13.91 -22.32 -3.93
N LYS A 81 -13.45 -23.56 -3.73
CA LYS A 81 -13.82 -24.37 -2.55
C LYS A 81 -12.60 -24.48 -1.65
N LEU A 82 -12.73 -23.97 -0.43
CA LEU A 82 -11.77 -24.18 0.64
C LEU A 82 -12.15 -25.48 1.35
N ASP A 83 -11.27 -26.48 1.24
CA ASP A 83 -11.41 -27.73 1.96
C ASP A 83 -10.44 -27.71 3.15
N ILE A 84 -10.99 -27.82 4.36
CA ILE A 84 -10.19 -27.89 5.59
C ILE A 84 -10.11 -29.36 5.96
N THR A 85 -9.05 -30.02 5.49
CA THR A 85 -8.80 -31.42 5.83
C THR A 85 -8.11 -31.48 7.19
N ARG A 86 -8.51 -32.46 8.02
CA ARG A 86 -8.22 -32.54 9.47
C ARG A 86 -6.76 -32.17 9.83
N ALA A 87 -6.64 -31.32 10.85
CA ALA A 87 -5.44 -30.78 11.50
C ALA A 87 -4.96 -29.40 11.01
N PHE A 88 -4.30 -29.22 9.86
CA PHE A 88 -3.79 -27.91 9.41
C PHE A 88 -3.61 -27.79 7.88
N ASP A 89 -4.25 -28.67 7.10
CA ASP A 89 -4.06 -28.69 5.65
C ASP A 89 -5.14 -27.87 4.95
N LEU A 90 -4.76 -26.69 4.46
CA LEU A 90 -5.66 -25.73 3.82
C LEU A 90 -5.68 -26.02 2.30
N GLY A 91 -6.58 -26.89 1.87
CA GLY A 91 -6.75 -27.23 0.47
C GLY A 91 -7.56 -26.16 -0.27
N VAL A 92 -6.97 -25.51 -1.27
CA VAL A 92 -7.70 -24.60 -2.17
C VAL A 92 -8.01 -25.34 -3.46
N VAL A 93 -9.27 -25.75 -3.64
CA VAL A 93 -9.74 -26.38 -4.88
C VAL A 93 -10.36 -25.30 -5.76
N ILE A 94 -9.65 -24.94 -6.83
CA ILE A 94 -10.12 -24.00 -7.86
C ILE A 94 -10.74 -24.81 -8.99
N LYS A 95 -12.06 -24.74 -9.17
CA LYS A 95 -12.74 -25.33 -10.34
C LYS A 95 -13.21 -24.24 -11.28
N SER A 96 -12.73 -24.26 -12.52
CA SER A 96 -13.25 -23.39 -13.57
C SER A 96 -14.76 -23.61 -13.75
N LYS A 97 -15.52 -22.55 -14.03
CA LYS A 97 -16.92 -22.67 -14.45
C LYS A 97 -16.96 -23.22 -15.88
N GLU A 98 -17.63 -24.35 -16.07
CA GLU A 98 -17.67 -25.05 -17.38
C GLU A 98 -18.36 -24.22 -18.49
N ALA A 99 -19.33 -23.37 -18.14
CA ALA A 99 -20.01 -22.47 -19.08
C ALA A 99 -20.34 -21.11 -18.43
N PRO A 100 -19.39 -20.17 -18.37
CA PRO A 100 -19.61 -18.86 -17.76
C PRO A 100 -20.63 -18.04 -18.56
N SER A 101 -21.60 -17.46 -17.86
CA SER A 101 -22.65 -16.62 -18.43
C SER A 101 -22.09 -15.33 -19.06
N ALA A 102 -22.87 -14.65 -19.92
CA ALA A 102 -22.48 -13.37 -20.48
C ALA A 102 -22.22 -12.30 -19.40
N SER A 103 -23.00 -12.32 -18.31
CA SER A 103 -22.78 -11.45 -17.15
C SER A 103 -21.50 -11.78 -16.39
N ASP A 104 -21.17 -13.07 -16.22
CA ASP A 104 -19.92 -13.49 -15.57
C ASP A 104 -18.71 -12.98 -16.35
N LYS A 105 -18.71 -13.16 -17.67
CA LYS A 105 -17.66 -12.66 -18.57
C LYS A 105 -17.52 -11.13 -18.47
N ARG A 106 -18.64 -10.40 -18.47
CA ARG A 106 -18.62 -8.93 -18.35
C ARG A 106 -18.06 -8.48 -17.01
N THR A 107 -18.53 -9.07 -15.90
CA THR A 107 -18.02 -8.76 -14.55
C THR A 107 -16.53 -9.02 -14.47
N ALA A 108 -16.08 -10.15 -15.02
CA ALA A 108 -14.68 -10.51 -15.01
C ALA A 108 -13.79 -9.54 -15.78
N ILE A 109 -14.23 -9.10 -16.97
CA ILE A 109 -13.53 -8.08 -17.76
C ILE A 109 -13.47 -6.77 -16.98
N LEU A 110 -14.58 -6.34 -16.38
CA LEU A 110 -14.62 -5.10 -15.59
C LEU A 110 -13.68 -5.16 -14.39
N LEU A 111 -13.67 -6.26 -13.65
CA LEU A 111 -12.78 -6.45 -12.50
C LEU A 111 -11.32 -6.54 -12.93
N GLY A 112 -11.01 -7.26 -14.01
CA GLY A 112 -9.66 -7.37 -14.55
C GLY A 112 -9.10 -6.03 -15.05
N VAL A 113 -9.90 -5.25 -15.78
CA VAL A 113 -9.51 -3.90 -16.21
C VAL A 113 -9.33 -2.97 -15.01
N SER A 114 -10.21 -3.06 -14.02
CA SER A 114 -10.10 -2.29 -12.77
C SER A 114 -8.83 -2.66 -12.01
N LEU A 115 -8.51 -3.96 -11.90
CA LEU A 115 -7.28 -4.45 -11.27
C LEU A 115 -6.04 -3.84 -11.91
N VAL A 116 -5.92 -3.94 -13.24
CA VAL A 116 -4.77 -3.38 -13.97
C VAL A 116 -4.68 -1.87 -13.75
N THR A 117 -5.81 -1.15 -13.82
CA THR A 117 -5.85 0.30 -13.63
C THR A 117 -5.41 0.69 -12.22
N VAL A 118 -5.93 0.01 -11.19
CA VAL A 118 -5.56 0.25 -9.80
C VAL A 118 -4.10 -0.10 -9.55
N HIS A 119 -3.60 -1.18 -10.14
CA HIS A 119 -2.21 -1.60 -10.00
C HIS A 119 -1.23 -0.55 -10.52
N PHE A 120 -1.47 -0.02 -11.73
CA PHE A 120 -0.66 1.08 -12.25
C PHE A 120 -0.76 2.34 -11.38
N PHE A 121 -1.95 2.66 -10.88
CA PHE A 121 -2.14 3.81 -9.99
C PHE A 121 -1.40 3.64 -8.66
N ASN A 122 -1.42 2.45 -8.05
CA ASN A 122 -0.67 2.10 -6.84
C ASN A 122 0.84 2.32 -7.03
N VAL A 123 1.40 1.88 -8.16
CA VAL A 123 2.83 2.06 -8.48
C VAL A 123 3.20 3.53 -8.64
N VAL A 124 2.41 4.30 -9.40
CA VAL A 124 2.65 5.74 -9.58
C VAL A 124 2.50 6.49 -8.26
N ASP A 125 1.50 6.16 -7.46
CA ASP A 125 1.30 6.76 -6.15
C ASP A 125 2.45 6.43 -5.18
N ALA A 126 3.05 5.24 -5.26
CA ALA A 126 4.20 4.87 -4.44
C ALA A 126 5.39 5.79 -4.70
N VAL A 127 5.71 6.02 -5.97
CA VAL A 127 6.74 7.00 -6.40
C VAL A 127 6.41 8.39 -5.85
N SER A 128 5.17 8.85 -6.05
CA SER A 128 4.74 10.18 -5.57
C SER A 128 4.78 10.29 -4.04
N THR A 129 4.49 9.21 -3.33
CA THR A 129 4.48 9.17 -1.86
C THR A 129 5.90 9.23 -1.31
N SER A 130 6.84 8.49 -1.91
CA SER A 130 8.28 8.59 -1.61
C SER A 130 8.84 10.00 -1.87
N LEU A 131 8.47 10.62 -2.99
CA LEU A 131 8.85 12.02 -3.27
C LEU A 131 8.30 13.01 -2.24
N ARG A 132 7.05 12.82 -1.80
CA ARG A 132 6.44 13.66 -0.75
C ARG A 132 7.15 13.46 0.59
N TYR A 133 7.48 12.23 0.94
CA TYR A 133 8.24 11.91 2.13
C TYR A 133 9.61 12.63 2.14
N ASN A 134 10.36 12.56 1.03
CA ASN A 134 11.65 13.24 0.91
C ASN A 134 11.55 14.76 1.04
N ARG A 135 10.52 15.38 0.45
CA ARG A 135 10.28 16.82 0.59
C ARG A 135 9.96 17.20 2.04
N ASN A 136 9.18 16.38 2.75
CA ASN A 136 8.89 16.61 4.15
C ASN A 136 10.17 16.56 5.01
N ILE A 137 11.11 15.67 4.68
CA ILE A 137 12.42 15.65 5.35
C ILE A 137 13.18 16.95 5.07
N GLU A 138 13.22 17.39 3.81
CA GLU A 138 13.92 18.61 3.42
C GLU A 138 13.36 19.87 4.11
N ASP A 139 12.04 19.96 4.28
CA ASP A 139 11.43 21.12 4.91
C ASP A 139 11.57 21.15 6.43
N ASN A 140 11.71 19.98 7.06
CA ASN A 140 11.73 19.87 8.52
C ASN A 140 13.14 19.72 9.10
N TYR A 141 14.10 19.14 8.39
CA TYR A 141 15.41 18.75 8.97
C TYR A 141 16.63 19.36 8.27
N THR A 142 16.46 20.21 7.24
CA THR A 142 17.59 20.85 6.56
C THR A 142 17.92 22.22 7.15
N VAL A 143 19.20 22.46 7.41
CA VAL A 143 19.71 23.79 7.78
C VAL A 143 19.63 24.71 6.56
N LYS A 144 18.69 25.66 6.57
CA LYS A 144 18.64 26.71 5.54
C LYS A 144 19.64 27.80 5.92
N VAL A 145 20.74 27.89 5.18
CA VAL A 145 21.71 29.01 5.27
C VAL A 145 21.27 30.07 4.28
N GLY A 146 20.83 31.22 4.80
CA GLY A 146 20.42 32.37 3.99
C GLY A 146 21.44 33.51 4.10
N TYR A 147 21.63 34.22 3.00
CA TYR A 147 22.34 35.50 2.96
C TYR A 147 21.35 36.61 2.62
N GLY A 148 21.31 37.65 3.44
CA GLY A 148 20.51 38.84 3.24
C GLY A 148 21.39 40.08 3.17
N LEU A 149 21.08 40.98 2.24
CA LEU A 149 21.58 42.36 2.27
C LEU A 149 20.50 43.21 2.92
N ASP A 150 20.78 43.74 4.10
CA ASP A 150 19.95 44.77 4.74
C ASP A 150 20.64 46.13 4.64
N GLU A 151 19.94 47.19 5.03
CA GLU A 151 20.45 48.56 4.99
C GLU A 151 21.70 48.80 5.88
N ASN A 152 22.03 47.83 6.76
CA ASN A 152 23.13 47.88 7.71
C ASN A 152 24.28 46.90 7.39
N GLY A 153 24.17 46.06 6.36
CA GLY A 153 25.24 45.18 5.89
C GLY A 153 24.82 43.77 5.46
N PHE A 154 25.79 42.86 5.44
CA PHE A 154 25.60 41.46 5.07
C PHE A 154 25.20 40.63 6.30
N THR A 155 24.04 40.00 6.26
CA THR A 155 23.57 39.11 7.32
C THR A 155 23.68 37.65 6.89
N LEU A 156 24.38 36.84 7.69
CA LEU A 156 24.45 35.39 7.55
C LEU A 156 23.59 34.74 8.62
N GLY A 157 22.50 34.08 8.21
CA GLY A 157 21.58 33.42 9.13
C GLY A 157 21.51 31.92 8.86
N ALA A 158 21.65 31.11 9.90
CA ALA A 158 21.34 29.68 9.87
C ALA A 158 20.02 29.43 10.59
N LYS A 159 19.00 28.94 9.88
CA LYS A 159 17.74 28.52 10.49
C LYS A 159 17.73 27.01 10.60
N VAL A 160 17.89 26.52 11.84
CA VAL A 160 17.72 25.10 12.15
C VAL A 160 16.28 24.91 12.59
N LYS A 161 15.57 24.03 11.88
CA LYS A 161 14.24 23.56 12.24
C LYS A 161 14.39 22.11 12.69
N PHE A 162 13.79 21.78 13.82
CA PHE A 162 13.72 20.43 14.38
C PHE A 162 12.24 20.04 14.39
#